data_AF-A0AAW9A3S9-F1
#
_entry.id   AF-A0AAW9A3S9-F1
#
_cell.length_a   1.000
_cell.length_b   1.000
_cell.length_c   1.000
_cell.angle_alpha   90.00
_cell.angle_beta   90.00
_cell.angle_gamma   90.00
#
_symmetry.space_group_name_H-M   'P 1'
#
loop_
_entity.id
_entity.type
_entity.pdbx_description
1 polymer ?
#
loop_
_entity_poly.entity_id
_entity_poly.type
_entity_poly.pdbx_seq_one_letter_code
_entity_poly.pdbx_strand_id
1 'polypeptide(L)'
;MHTSHIIWGNYPETEDLIKELQQNEFDMITVVDAEIKDGSVLKRGDIVYATKEYVEATRIEKLKEIHYHYCPDQEEKWRRSTEDSIEEQRYLC
;
A
#
# COMPACT_ATOMS: atom_id res chain seq x y z
N MET A 1 -4.09 -17.89 2.66
CA MET A 1 -3.79 -16.75 3.55
C MET A 1 -4.08 -15.50 2.76
N HIS A 2 -4.83 -14.55 3.31
CA HIS A 2 -5.11 -13.29 2.63
C HIS A 2 -3.90 -12.37 2.76
N THR A 3 -3.48 -11.76 1.65
CA THR A 3 -2.42 -10.75 1.64
C THR A 3 -3.06 -9.37 1.61
N SER A 4 -2.53 -8.43 2.39
CA SER A 4 -2.87 -7.02 2.20
C SER A 4 -1.70 -6.29 1.56
N HIS A 5 -1.99 -5.63 0.44
CA HIS A 5 -1.06 -4.78 -0.27
C HIS A 5 -1.29 -3.34 0.19
N ILE A 6 -0.25 -2.72 0.73
CA ILE A 6 -0.26 -1.33 1.20
C ILE A 6 0.59 -0.51 0.26
N ILE A 7 -0.02 0.38 -0.51
CA ILE A 7 0.67 1.28 -1.44
C ILE A 7 0.84 2.62 -0.75
N TRP A 8 2.09 3.05 -0.54
CA TRP A 8 2.41 4.30 0.14
C TRP A 8 2.49 5.45 -0.85
N GLY A 9 1.45 6.29 -0.84
CA GLY A 9 1.29 7.43 -1.74
C GLY A 9 0.40 7.12 -2.93
N ASN A 10 -0.34 8.13 -3.39
CA ASN A 10 -1.21 8.06 -4.56
C ASN A 10 -0.60 8.86 -5.72
N TYR A 11 0.26 8.20 -6.50
CA TYR A 11 0.93 8.74 -7.69
C TYR A 11 0.19 8.35 -8.97
N PRO A 12 0.43 9.04 -10.11
CA PRO A 12 -0.15 8.67 -11.40
C PRO A 12 0.04 7.19 -11.79
N GLU A 13 1.18 6.60 -11.41
CA GLU A 13 1.50 5.18 -11.66
C GLU A 13 0.85 4.18 -10.70
N THR A 14 0.14 4.66 -9.67
CA THR A 14 -0.54 3.79 -8.69
C THR A 14 -1.61 2.93 -9.35
N GLU A 15 -2.32 3.50 -10.32
CA GLU A 15 -3.35 2.79 -11.08
C GLU A 15 -2.81 1.59 -11.85
N ASP A 16 -1.58 1.67 -12.36
CA ASP A 16 -0.97 0.56 -13.09
C ASP A 16 -0.55 -0.56 -12.12
N LEU A 17 0.02 -0.22 -10.96
CA LEU A 17 0.30 -1.19 -9.90
C LEU A 17 -0.99 -1.86 -9.38
N ILE A 18 -2.06 -1.09 -9.17
CA ILE A 18 -3.36 -1.63 -8.74
C ILE A 18 -3.84 -2.70 -9.74
N LYS A 19 -3.80 -2.43 -11.04
CA LYS A 19 -4.24 -3.38 -12.08
C LYS A 19 -3.41 -4.67 -12.06
N GLU A 20 -2.11 -4.58 -11.81
CA GLU A 20 -1.25 -5.75 -11.67
C GLU A 20 -1.64 -6.58 -10.43
N LEU A 21 -1.87 -5.92 -9.30
CA LEU A 21 -2.22 -6.59 -8.04
C LEU A 21 -3.62 -7.21 -8.07
N GLN A 22 -4.59 -6.56 -8.73
CA GLN A 22 -5.96 -7.04 -8.89
C GLN A 22 -6.09 -8.35 -9.67
N GLN A 23 -5.04 -8.80 -10.37
CA GLN A 23 -5.03 -10.11 -11.02
C GLN A 23 -5.11 -11.27 -10.02
N ASN A 24 -4.90 -11.01 -8.72
CA ASN A 24 -5.03 -11.98 -7.64
C ASN A 24 -6.34 -11.75 -6.86
N GLU A 25 -7.35 -12.61 -7.09
CA GLU A 25 -8.74 -12.44 -6.62
C GLU A 25 -8.97 -12.36 -5.10
N PHE A 26 -7.95 -12.58 -4.26
CA PHE A 26 -8.11 -12.73 -2.80
C PHE A 26 -7.35 -11.71 -1.96
N ASP A 27 -6.73 -10.72 -2.60
CA ASP A 27 -5.83 -9.78 -1.95
C ASP A 27 -6.48 -8.41 -1.76
N MET A 28 -6.31 -7.84 -0.57
CA MET A 28 -6.85 -6.52 -0.23
C MET A 28 -5.84 -5.44 -0.60
N ILE A 29 -6.25 -4.45 -1.40
CA ILE A 29 -5.39 -3.34 -1.80
C ILE A 29 -5.79 -2.07 -1.05
N THR A 30 -4.83 -1.50 -0.33
CA THR A 30 -4.97 -0.23 0.38
C THR A 30 -3.98 0.78 -0.18
N VAL A 31 -4.46 1.95 -0.59
CA VAL A 31 -3.64 3.09 -1.01
C VAL A 31 -3.64 4.13 0.10
N VAL A 32 -2.44 4.48 0.55
CA VAL A 32 -2.24 5.54 1.54
C VAL A 32 -2.13 6.86 0.80
N ASP A 33 -3.10 7.73 1.01
CA ASP A 33 -3.21 9.00 0.29
C ASP A 33 -3.31 10.15 1.29
N ALA A 34 -2.38 11.10 1.19
CA ALA A 34 -2.31 12.26 2.06
C ALA A 34 -3.41 13.29 1.76
N GLU A 35 -4.07 13.22 0.60
CA GLU A 35 -5.20 14.08 0.25
C GLU A 35 -6.52 13.61 0.91
N ILE A 36 -6.53 12.39 1.46
CA ILE A 36 -7.67 11.88 2.24
C ILE A 36 -7.77 12.67 3.54
N LYS A 37 -8.95 13.21 3.82
CA LYS A 37 -9.19 13.95 5.06
C LYS A 37 -9.04 13.04 6.27
N ASP A 38 -8.47 13.57 7.34
CA ASP A 38 -8.32 12.87 8.61
C ASP A 38 -9.60 12.14 9.05
N GLY A 39 -9.45 10.86 9.36
CA GLY A 39 -10.54 9.99 9.83
C GLY A 39 -11.52 9.53 8.74
N SER A 40 -11.29 9.88 7.47
CA SER A 40 -12.07 9.40 6.34
C SER A 40 -11.39 8.25 5.62
N VAL A 41 -12.20 7.31 5.10
CA VAL A 41 -11.75 6.22 4.24
C VAL A 41 -12.61 6.26 3.00
N LEU A 42 -12.00 6.20 1.83
CA LEU A 42 -12.72 6.12 0.56
C LEU A 42 -12.57 4.72 -0.01
N LYS A 43 -13.69 4.05 -0.30
CA LYS A 43 -13.68 2.75 -0.97
C LYS A 43 -14.08 2.90 -2.44
N ARG A 44 -13.27 2.37 -3.35
CA ARG A 44 -13.56 2.32 -4.80
C ARG A 44 -13.43 0.89 -5.27
N GLY A 45 -14.56 0.21 -5.44
CA GLY A 45 -14.57 -1.23 -5.70
C GLY A 45 -13.92 -1.98 -4.54
N ASP A 46 -12.88 -2.76 -4.84
CA ASP A 46 -12.11 -3.54 -3.85
C ASP A 46 -10.90 -2.79 -3.29
N ILE A 47 -10.68 -1.54 -3.72
CA ILE A 47 -9.55 -0.72 -3.30
C ILE A 47 -9.99 0.22 -2.18
N VAL A 48 -9.19 0.29 -1.13
CA VAL A 48 -9.39 1.18 0.01
C VAL A 48 -8.36 2.31 -0.05
N TYR A 49 -8.80 3.56 0.01
CA TYR A 49 -7.96 4.73 0.14
C TYR A 49 -8.10 5.27 1.56
N ALA A 50 -6.98 5.39 2.26
CA ALA A 50 -6.97 5.74 3.68
C ALA A 50 -5.78 6.62 4.03
N THR A 51 -5.85 7.26 5.20
CA THR A 51 -4.69 7.97 5.75
C THR A 51 -3.69 6.98 6.36
N LYS A 52 -2.46 7.45 6.57
CA LYS A 52 -1.41 6.66 7.22
C LYS A 52 -1.84 6.20 8.62
N GLU A 53 -2.45 7.10 9.39
CA GLU A 53 -2.92 6.86 10.76
C GLU A 53 -3.99 5.76 10.79
N TYR A 54 -4.86 5.71 9.77
CA TYR A 54 -5.86 4.66 9.67
C TYR A 54 -5.21 3.29 9.45
N VAL A 55 -4.24 3.19 8.54
CA VAL A 55 -3.53 1.93 8.27
C VAL A 55 -2.78 1.47 9.52
N GLU A 56 -2.09 2.39 10.21
CA GLU A 56 -1.38 2.08 11.45
C GLU A 56 -2.33 1.66 12.58
N ALA A 57 -3.51 2.29 12.72
CA ALA A 57 -4.50 1.96 13.74
C ALA A 57 -5.27 0.65 13.47
N THR A 58 -5.39 0.25 12.21
CA THR A 58 -6.14 -0.96 11.79
C THR A 58 -5.23 -2.16 11.54
N ARG A 59 -3.93 -2.01 11.80
CA ARG A 59 -2.93 -3.06 11.61
C ARG A 59 -3.25 -4.28 12.47
N ILE A 60 -3.35 -5.45 11.83
CA ILE A 60 -3.62 -6.73 12.48
C ILE A 60 -2.36 -7.57 12.41
N GLU A 61 -1.73 -7.88 13.55
CA GLU A 61 -0.47 -8.65 13.66
C GLU A 61 -0.47 -10.04 12.97
N LYS A 62 -1.64 -10.54 12.56
CA LYS A 62 -1.82 -11.87 11.94
C LYS A 62 -1.99 -11.81 10.43
N LEU A 63 -1.99 -10.63 9.83
CA LEU A 63 -2.21 -10.45 8.40
C LEU A 63 -0.89 -10.21 7.70
N LYS A 64 -0.65 -10.88 6.58
CA LYS A 64 0.59 -10.68 5.81
C LYS A 64 0.49 -9.38 5.02
N GLU A 65 1.32 -8.41 5.37
CA GLU A 65 1.38 -7.12 4.67
C GLU A 65 2.54 -7.07 3.67
N ILE A 66 2.25 -6.55 2.48
CA ILE A 66 3.25 -6.19 1.47
C ILE A 66 3.13 -4.70 1.21
N HIS A 67 4.20 -3.97 1.48
CA HIS A 67 4.27 -2.53 1.32
C HIS A 67 4.95 -2.17 0.00
N TYR A 68 4.38 -1.22 -0.72
CA TYR A 68 4.89 -0.70 -1.98
C TYR A 68 5.22 0.78 -1.82
N HIS A 69 6.48 1.13 -2.04
CA HIS A 69 6.94 2.51 -2.02
C HIS A 69 7.31 2.95 -3.44
N TYR A 70 6.81 4.10 -3.85
CA TYR A 70 7.14 4.67 -5.15
C TYR A 70 8.56 5.26 -5.11
N CYS A 71 9.44 4.77 -5.98
CA CYS A 71 10.80 5.27 -6.15
C CYS A 71 10.99 5.66 -7.64
N PRO A 72 10.79 6.94 -8.00
CA PRO A 72 10.76 7.39 -9.40
C PRO A 72 12.11 7.25 -10.14
N ASP A 73 13.21 7.23 -9.40
CA ASP A 73 14.58 7.17 -9.95
C ASP A 73 15.09 5.74 -10.21
N GLN A 74 14.22 4.73 -10.13
CA GLN A 74 14.58 3.32 -10.32
C GLN A 74 13.91 2.74 -11.59
N GLU A 75 14.55 1.76 -12.23
CA GLU A 75 13.93 0.99 -13.33
C GLU A 75 12.63 0.31 -12.86
N GLU A 76 12.65 -0.25 -11.65
CA GLU A 76 11.44 -0.72 -10.96
C GLU A 76 10.89 0.41 -10.09
N LYS A 77 9.85 1.09 -10.59
CA LYS A 77 9.24 2.26 -9.93
C LYS A 77 8.62 1.98 -8.56
N TRP A 78 8.35 0.71 -8.25
CA TRP A 78 7.68 0.29 -7.03
C TRP A 78 8.55 -0.69 -6.24
N ARG A 79 9.10 -0.21 -5.13
CA ARG A 79 9.87 -1.05 -4.22
C ARG A 79 8.93 -1.82 -3.30
N ARG A 80 8.95 -3.14 -3.39
CA ARG A 80 8.21 -4.03 -2.49
C ARG A 80 8.99 -4.33 -1.20
N SER A 81 8.33 -4.28 -0.06
CA SER A 81 8.85 -4.72 1.24
C SER A 81 7.80 -5.51 2.01
N THR A 82 8.25 -6.49 2.79
CA THR A 82 7.40 -7.29 3.70
C THR A 82 7.74 -6.94 5.13
N GLU A 83 6.89 -7.27 6.10
CA GLU A 83 7.10 -6.98 7.53
C GLU A 83 8.49 -7.36 8.07
N ASP A 84 9.06 -8.48 7.65
CA ASP A 84 10.44 -8.89 8.00
C ASP A 84 11.54 -7.95 7.49
N SER A 85 11.23 -6.97 6.64
CA SER A 85 12.18 -6.06 5.98
C SER A 85 11.97 -4.59 6.32
N ILE A 86 10.96 -4.25 7.14
CA ILE A 86 10.58 -2.85 7.44
C ILE A 86 11.62 -2.18 8.37
N GLU A 87 12.29 -2.93 9.25
CA GLU A 87 13.33 -2.35 10.13
C GLU A 87 14.58 -1.86 9.37
N GLU A 88 14.85 -2.41 8.18
CA GLU A 88 16.05 -2.04 7.39
C GLU A 88 15.82 -0.89 6.39
N GLN A 89 14.57 -0.49 6.12
CA GLN A 89 14.26 0.43 5.00
C GLN A 89 13.86 1.85 5.39
N ARG A 90 14.01 2.25 6.66
CA ARG A 90 13.79 3.64 7.14
C ARG A 90 14.64 4.74 6.44
N TYR A 91 15.51 4.38 5.49
CA TYR A 91 16.52 5.26 4.88
C TYR A 91 16.66 5.15 3.36
N LEU A 92 15.76 4.46 2.64
CA LEU A 92 15.95 4.20 1.22
C LEU A 92 14.71 4.60 0.42
N CYS A 93 14.80 5.77 -0.23
CA CYS A 93 13.74 6.64 -0.74
C CYS A 93 13.20 7.54 0.40
#